data_AF-A0AAD5FXZ4-F1
#
_entry.id   AF-A0AAD5FXZ4-F1
#
_cell.length_a   1.000
_cell.length_b   1.000
_cell.length_c   1.000
_cell.angle_alpha   90.00
_cell.angle_beta   90.00
_cell.angle_gamma   90.00
#
_symmetry.space_group_name_H-M   'P 1'
#
loop_
_entity.id
_entity.type
_entity.pdbx_description
1 polymer ?
#
loop_
_entity_poly.entity_id
_entity_poly.type
_entity_poly.pdbx_seq_one_letter_code
_entity_poly.pdbx_strand_id
1 'polypeptide(L)'
;MQDLPPVGGYDPIQWKRNLPSRGFSGTTYFFGILAVMSFGFYRYYQGVNEQRELTREKKWARFHLEPLLLAEEDRNIARRYFAEEERQKLIKESATSDEVKQRLDEELYHDKSKFRFPRYVPGLNPKDV
;
A
#
# COMPACT_ATOMS: atom_id res chain seq x y z
N MET A 1 11.55 -84.49 38.23
CA MET A 1 10.58 -83.55 38.84
C MET A 1 9.93 -82.77 37.71
N GLN A 2 8.63 -82.52 37.79
CA GLN A 2 7.87 -81.75 36.81
C GLN A 2 7.46 -80.42 37.45
N ASP A 3 7.68 -79.31 36.75
CA ASP A 3 7.33 -77.97 37.24
C ASP A 3 5.82 -77.77 37.18
N LEU A 4 5.27 -77.33 38.30
CA LEU A 4 3.84 -77.11 38.52
C LEU A 4 3.61 -75.64 38.85
N PRO A 5 2.45 -75.06 38.49
CA PRO A 5 2.08 -73.72 38.91
C PRO A 5 1.95 -73.64 40.43
N PRO A 6 2.15 -72.47 41.04
CA PRO A 6 1.98 -72.29 42.47
C PRO A 6 0.55 -72.63 42.90
N VAL A 7 0.37 -73.13 44.13
CA VAL A 7 -0.90 -73.63 44.68
C VAL A 7 -2.03 -72.57 44.66
N GLY A 8 -1.69 -71.28 44.52
CA GLY A 8 -2.64 -70.16 44.40
C GLY A 8 -2.78 -69.55 43.00
N GLY A 9 -2.11 -70.07 41.96
CA GLY A 9 -2.10 -69.49 40.61
C GLY A 9 -1.16 -68.29 40.44
N TYR A 10 -1.05 -67.81 39.19
CA TYR A 10 -0.26 -66.61 38.86
C TYR A 10 -1.07 -65.33 39.08
N ASP A 11 -0.36 -64.23 39.38
CA ASP A 11 -0.97 -62.91 39.46
C ASP A 11 -1.67 -62.50 38.16
N PRO A 12 -2.74 -61.68 38.26
CA PRO A 12 -3.48 -61.24 37.09
C PRO A 12 -2.61 -60.36 36.19
N ILE A 13 -2.38 -60.83 34.97
CA ILE A 13 -1.63 -60.10 33.94
C ILE A 13 -2.56 -59.12 33.24
N GLN A 14 -2.22 -57.83 33.25
CA GLN A 14 -2.95 -56.83 32.49
C GLN A 14 -2.66 -56.97 30.99
N TRP A 15 -3.57 -57.59 30.26
CA TRP A 15 -3.49 -57.76 28.80
C TRP A 15 -4.09 -56.59 28.01
N LYS A 16 -4.88 -55.72 28.67
CA LYS A 16 -5.53 -54.56 28.04
C LYS A 16 -4.64 -53.32 28.10
N ARG A 17 -4.70 -52.53 27.02
CA ARG A 17 -3.99 -51.25 26.89
C ARG A 17 -4.53 -50.22 27.89
N ASN A 18 -3.66 -49.67 28.76
CA ASN A 18 -4.01 -48.60 29.70
C ASN A 18 -3.67 -47.23 29.13
N LEU A 19 -4.58 -46.60 28.37
CA LEU A 19 -4.44 -45.20 27.94
C LEU A 19 -5.46 -44.33 28.66
N PRO A 20 -5.05 -43.56 29.68
CA PRO A 20 -5.92 -42.57 30.27
C PRO A 20 -6.14 -41.43 29.28
N SER A 21 -7.39 -40.96 29.15
CA SER A 21 -7.71 -39.71 28.45
C SER A 21 -7.19 -38.53 29.28
N ARG A 22 -6.01 -38.00 28.92
CA ARG A 22 -5.40 -36.85 29.60
C ARG A 22 -5.77 -35.55 28.87
N GLY A 23 -6.01 -34.47 29.63
CA GLY A 23 -6.29 -33.12 29.10
C GLY A 23 -7.68 -32.60 29.43
N PHE A 24 -7.98 -31.38 28.96
CA PHE A 24 -9.30 -30.77 29.09
C PHE A 24 -10.26 -31.27 28.01
N SER A 25 -11.57 -31.11 28.23
CA SER A 25 -12.57 -31.44 27.21
C SER A 25 -12.45 -30.50 26.00
N GLY A 26 -12.90 -30.95 24.83
CA GLY A 26 -12.93 -30.11 23.62
C GLY A 26 -13.71 -28.80 23.81
N THR A 27 -14.76 -28.82 24.63
CA THR A 27 -15.54 -27.63 25.00
C THR A 27 -14.71 -26.61 25.77
N THR A 28 -13.87 -27.05 26.71
CA THR A 28 -12.99 -26.14 27.45
C THR A 28 -12.00 -25.44 26.53
N TYR A 29 -11.40 -26.17 25.57
CA TYR A 29 -10.52 -25.56 24.59
C TYR A 29 -11.25 -24.55 23.69
N PHE A 30 -12.46 -24.88 23.24
CA PHE A 30 -13.27 -23.99 22.43
C PHE A 30 -13.51 -22.65 23.13
N PHE A 31 -13.98 -22.68 24.37
CA PHE A 31 -14.21 -21.45 25.14
C PHE A 31 -12.91 -20.73 25.51
N GLY A 32 -11.83 -21.45 25.79
CA GLY A 32 -10.52 -20.85 26.03
C GLY A 32 -10.01 -20.05 24.83
N ILE A 33 -10.08 -20.65 23.64
CA ILE A 33 -9.68 -19.98 22.38
C ILE A 33 -10.59 -18.79 22.10
N LEU A 34 -11.91 -18.96 22.25
CA LEU A 34 -12.89 -17.90 22.02
C LEU A 34 -12.65 -16.70 22.93
N ALA A 35 -12.32 -16.93 24.21
CA ALA A 35 -12.01 -15.88 25.17
C ALA A 35 -10.74 -15.10 24.76
N VAL A 36 -9.66 -15.81 24.40
CA VAL A 36 -8.41 -15.18 23.94
C VAL A 36 -8.63 -14.36 22.67
N MET A 37 -9.37 -14.93 21.69
CA MET A 37 -9.71 -14.24 20.45
C MET A 37 -10.52 -12.98 20.70
N SER A 38 -11.59 -13.08 21.49
CA SER A 38 -12.47 -11.95 21.83
C SER A 38 -11.68 -10.82 22.49
N PHE A 39 -10.78 -11.15 23.42
CA PHE A 39 -9.93 -10.16 24.08
C PHE A 39 -8.91 -9.54 23.11
N GLY A 40 -8.31 -10.34 22.23
CA GLY A 40 -7.41 -9.87 21.19
C GLY A 40 -8.07 -8.85 20.26
N PHE A 41 -9.28 -9.16 19.78
CA PHE A 41 -10.05 -8.23 18.94
C PHE A 41 -10.41 -6.94 19.68
N TYR A 42 -10.81 -7.01 20.95
CA TYR A 42 -11.08 -5.83 21.77
C TYR A 42 -9.88 -4.88 21.82
N ARG A 43 -8.67 -5.39 22.08
CA ARG A 43 -7.44 -4.58 22.10
C ARG A 43 -7.06 -4.06 20.72
N TYR A 44 -7.25 -4.87 19.68
CA TYR A 44 -7.01 -4.46 18.30
C TYR A 44 -7.89 -3.27 17.90
N TYR A 45 -9.18 -3.27 18.23
CA TYR A 45 -10.09 -2.17 17.90
C TYR A 45 -9.68 -0.85 18.54
N GLN A 46 -9.10 -0.87 19.75
CA GLN A 46 -8.55 0.33 20.37
C GLN A 46 -7.41 0.92 19.53
N GLY A 47 -6.47 0.08 19.09
CA GLY A 47 -5.36 0.51 18.23
C GLY A 47 -5.82 0.99 16.85
N VAL A 48 -6.85 0.37 16.26
CA VAL A 48 -7.44 0.84 15.00
C VAL A 48 -8.03 2.24 15.14
N ASN A 49 -8.68 2.54 16.26
CA ASN A 49 -9.23 3.87 16.50
C ASN A 49 -8.11 4.92 16.61
N GLU A 50 -7.03 4.61 17.33
CA GLU A 50 -5.85 5.50 17.40
C GLU A 50 -5.23 5.74 16.02
N GLN A 51 -5.03 4.68 15.23
CA GLN A 51 -4.50 4.79 13.85
C GLN A 51 -5.39 5.64 12.94
N ARG A 52 -6.72 5.58 13.13
CA ARG A 52 -7.68 6.41 12.39
C ARG A 52 -7.55 7.88 12.76
N GLU A 53 -7.35 8.19 14.04
CA GLU A 53 -7.12 9.56 14.50
C GLU A 53 -5.77 10.09 13.98
N LEU A 54 -4.68 9.34 14.06
CA LEU A 54 -3.38 9.73 13.47
C LEU A 54 -3.47 9.96 11.96
N THR A 55 -4.20 9.09 11.24
CA THR A 55 -4.42 9.24 9.81
C THR A 55 -5.27 10.48 9.51
N ARG A 56 -6.26 10.78 10.36
CA ARG A 56 -7.06 11.99 10.25
C ARG A 56 -6.16 13.22 10.44
N GLU A 57 -5.39 13.29 11.52
CA GLU A 57 -4.44 14.38 11.77
C GLU A 57 -3.50 14.61 10.58
N LYS A 58 -2.89 13.53 10.05
CA LYS A 58 -2.03 13.61 8.86
C LYS A 58 -2.76 14.18 7.63
N LYS A 59 -4.00 13.75 7.39
CA LYS A 59 -4.83 14.27 6.28
C LYS A 59 -5.16 15.74 6.47
N TRP A 60 -5.54 16.16 7.68
CA TRP A 60 -5.80 17.56 7.98
C TRP A 60 -4.54 18.41 7.82
N ALA A 61 -3.39 17.95 8.31
CA ALA A 61 -2.12 18.64 8.09
C ALA A 61 -1.83 18.84 6.59
N ARG A 62 -2.11 17.82 5.76
CA ARG A 62 -2.01 17.93 4.31
C ARG A 62 -2.98 18.95 3.71
N PHE A 63 -4.26 18.91 4.06
CA PHE A 63 -5.26 19.84 3.51
C PHE A 63 -4.92 21.31 3.78
N HIS A 64 -4.29 21.62 4.92
CA HIS A 64 -3.85 22.98 5.23
C HIS A 64 -2.64 23.43 4.41
N LEU A 65 -1.75 22.51 4.02
CA LEU A 65 -0.55 22.81 3.24
C LEU A 65 -0.79 22.76 1.72
N GLU A 66 -1.72 21.91 1.29
CA GLU A 66 -2.07 21.69 -0.12
C GLU A 66 -2.34 22.96 -0.93
N PRO A 67 -3.14 23.96 -0.47
CA PRO A 67 -3.37 25.15 -1.28
C PRO A 67 -2.10 25.97 -1.52
N LEU A 68 -1.19 26.03 -0.54
CA LEU A 68 0.08 26.73 -0.70
C LEU A 68 1.00 25.99 -1.68
N LEU A 69 1.08 24.66 -1.57
CA LEU A 69 1.90 23.83 -2.46
C LEU A 69 1.36 23.88 -3.91
N LEU A 70 0.04 23.83 -4.08
CA LEU A 70 -0.60 23.93 -5.39
C LEU A 70 -0.33 25.30 -6.03
N ALA A 71 -0.42 26.39 -5.26
CA ALA A 71 -0.09 27.72 -5.76
C ALA A 71 1.38 27.84 -6.20
N GLU A 72 2.32 27.23 -5.48
CA GLU A 72 3.73 27.18 -5.87
C GLU A 72 3.95 26.32 -7.13
N GLU A 73 3.25 25.20 -7.25
CA GLU A 73 3.27 24.35 -8.45
C GLU A 73 2.74 25.10 -9.67
N ASP A 74 1.58 25.75 -9.56
CA ASP A 74 0.98 26.56 -10.62
C ASP A 74 1.93 27.68 -11.08
N ARG A 75 2.60 28.37 -10.14
CA ARG A 75 3.63 29.38 -10.46
C ARG A 75 4.82 28.79 -11.22
N ASN A 76 5.24 27.57 -10.90
CA ASN A 76 6.34 26.90 -11.59
C ASN A 76 5.93 26.45 -13.00
N ILE A 77 4.73 25.88 -13.15
CA ILE A 77 4.18 25.49 -14.45
C ILE A 77 4.04 26.71 -15.37
N ALA A 78 3.45 27.80 -14.88
CA ALA A 78 3.30 29.02 -15.64
C ALA A 78 4.66 29.56 -16.13
N ARG A 79 5.67 29.58 -15.26
CA ARG A 79 7.04 30.00 -15.61
C ARG A 79 7.63 29.16 -16.74
N ARG A 80 7.52 27.83 -16.65
CA ARG A 80 8.01 26.93 -17.70
C ARG A 80 7.24 27.08 -19.01
N TYR A 81 5.94 27.32 -18.93
CA TYR A 81 5.08 27.50 -20.09
C TYR A 81 5.50 28.73 -20.88
N PHE A 82 5.63 29.88 -20.23
CA PHE A 82 6.07 31.11 -20.90
C PHE A 82 7.51 31.01 -21.42
N ALA A 83 8.41 30.35 -20.70
CA ALA A 83 9.77 30.11 -21.17
C ALA A 83 9.82 29.23 -22.45
N GLU A 84 8.99 28.19 -22.52
CA GLU A 84 8.88 27.37 -23.73
C GLU A 84 8.19 28.11 -24.88
N GLU A 85 7.19 28.96 -24.62
CA GLU A 85 6.61 29.84 -25.66
C GLU A 85 7.65 30.81 -26.24
N GLU A 86 8.46 31.45 -25.39
CA GLU A 86 9.56 32.32 -25.82
C GLU A 86 10.59 31.55 -26.63
N ARG A 87 10.98 30.35 -26.18
CA ARG A 87 11.88 29.46 -26.90
C ARG A 87 11.32 29.08 -28.27
N GLN A 88 10.04 28.73 -28.36
CA GLN A 88 9.38 28.38 -29.62
C GLN A 88 9.37 29.55 -30.60
N LYS A 89 9.14 30.79 -30.12
CA LYS A 89 9.23 32.00 -30.96
C LYS A 89 10.63 32.20 -31.53
N LEU A 90 11.66 32.09 -30.70
CA LEU A 90 13.06 32.18 -31.14
C LEU A 90 13.44 31.08 -32.14
N ILE A 91 12.98 29.84 -31.91
CA ILE A 91 13.17 28.73 -32.86
C ILE A 91 12.47 29.06 -34.19
N LYS A 92 11.24 29.58 -34.16
CA LYS A 92 10.48 29.94 -35.35
C LYS A 92 11.18 31.03 -36.18
N GLU A 93 11.77 32.02 -35.53
CA GLU A 93 12.53 33.09 -36.18
C GLU A 93 13.83 32.57 -36.81
N SER A 94 14.56 31.70 -36.10
CA SER A 94 15.83 31.12 -36.57
C SER A 94 15.67 29.96 -37.58
N ALA A 95 14.50 29.31 -37.64
CA ALA A 95 14.28 28.14 -38.47
C ALA A 95 14.29 28.49 -39.97
N THR A 96 15.13 27.78 -40.72
CA THR A 96 15.19 27.89 -42.19
C THR A 96 14.12 27.05 -42.88
N SER A 97 13.73 25.92 -42.30
CA SER A 97 12.73 25.01 -42.88
C SER A 97 11.30 25.45 -42.59
N ASP A 98 10.47 25.52 -43.62
CA ASP A 98 9.05 25.88 -43.53
C ASP A 98 8.22 24.81 -42.80
N GLU A 99 8.62 23.54 -42.90
CA GLU A 99 7.93 22.43 -42.23
C GLU A 99 7.95 22.60 -40.70
N VAL A 100 9.10 23.01 -40.14
CA VAL A 100 9.25 23.22 -38.69
C VAL A 100 8.33 24.34 -38.21
N LYS A 101 8.20 25.42 -38.99
CA LYS A 101 7.31 26.53 -38.67
C LYS A 101 5.85 26.11 -38.67
N GLN A 102 5.43 25.33 -39.67
CA GLN A 102 4.06 24.81 -39.76
C GLN A 102 3.72 23.90 -38.57
N ARG A 103 4.65 23.03 -38.15
CA ARG A 103 4.44 22.16 -36.99
C ARG A 103 4.33 22.90 -35.66
N LEU A 104 5.03 24.02 -35.51
CA LEU A 104 4.92 24.87 -34.32
C LEU A 104 3.59 25.63 -34.26
N ASP A 105 3.01 25.95 -35.41
CA ASP A 105 1.73 26.66 -35.51
C ASP A 105 0.51 25.73 -35.39
N GLU A 106 0.70 24.42 -35.53
CA GLU A 106 -0.36 23.44 -35.43
C GLU A 106 -0.86 23.28 -33.98
N GLU A 107 -2.13 23.62 -33.75
CA GLU A 107 -2.78 23.32 -32.47
C GLU A 107 -2.95 21.80 -32.31
N LEU A 108 -2.27 21.19 -31.34
CA LEU A 108 -2.34 19.75 -31.09
C LEU A 108 -3.75 19.27 -30.68
N TYR A 109 -4.51 20.13 -29.99
CA TYR A 109 -5.85 19.81 -29.51
C TYR A 109 -6.88 20.76 -30.13
N HIS A 110 -7.82 20.21 -30.89
CA HIS A 110 -8.88 20.99 -31.55
C HIS A 110 -10.12 21.21 -30.66
N ASP A 111 -10.23 20.52 -29.53
CA ASP A 111 -11.29 20.73 -28.54
C ASP A 111 -10.93 21.87 -27.57
N LYS A 112 -11.54 23.04 -27.76
CA LYS A 112 -11.31 24.25 -26.94
C LYS A 112 -12.18 24.30 -25.67
N SER A 113 -13.03 23.31 -25.43
CA SER A 113 -13.93 23.30 -24.27
C SER A 113 -13.21 23.04 -22.95
N LYS A 114 -11.99 22.49 -22.99
CA LYS A 114 -11.25 22.06 -21.80
C LYS A 114 -9.80 22.52 -21.85
N PHE A 115 -9.32 22.99 -20.70
CA PHE A 115 -7.90 23.21 -20.51
C PHE A 115 -7.14 21.88 -20.37
N ARG A 116 -5.91 21.83 -20.89
CA ARG A 116 -4.99 20.70 -20.77
C ARG A 116 -3.67 21.24 -20.25
N PHE A 117 -3.22 20.72 -19.10
CA PHE A 117 -1.94 21.12 -18.54
C PHE A 117 -0.78 20.69 -19.44
N PRO A 118 0.23 21.56 -19.64
CA PRO A 118 1.43 21.20 -20.39
C PRO A 118 2.19 20.10 -19.65
N ARG A 119 2.72 19.11 -20.39
CA ARG A 119 3.61 18.10 -19.83
C ARG A 119 5.05 18.43 -20.17
N TYR A 120 5.87 18.59 -19.14
CA TYR A 120 7.31 18.74 -19.30
C TYR A 120 7.95 17.37 -19.16
N VAL A 121 8.56 16.90 -20.24
CA VAL A 121 9.41 15.71 -20.21
C VAL A 121 10.82 16.20 -19.89
N PRO A 122 11.56 15.56 -18.97
CA PRO A 122 13.00 15.80 -18.88
C PRO A 122 13.57 15.50 -20.27
N GLY A 123 14.23 16.48 -20.89
CA GLY A 123 14.93 16.27 -22.16
C GLY A 123 16.00 15.18 -22.02
N LEU A 124 16.69 14.85 -23.12
CA LEU A 124 17.88 14.02 -23.03
C LEU A 124 18.84 14.60 -21.98
N ASN A 125 19.45 13.71 -21.20
CA ASN A 125 20.45 14.11 -20.22
C ASN A 125 21.53 14.94 -20.95
N PRO A 126 22.06 16.03 -20.39
CA PRO A 126 23.13 16.81 -21.04
C PRO A 126 24.35 16.01 -21.50
N LYS A 127 24.53 14.78 -21.00
CA LYS A 127 25.59 13.84 -21.42
C LYS A 127 25.27 13.08 -22.72
N ASP A 128 24.00 13.02 -23.09
CA ASP A 128 23.47 12.23 -24.21
C ASP A 128 23.14 13.11 -25.43
N VAL A 129 23.49 14.40 -25.39
CA VAL A 129 23.32 15.41 -26.45
C VAL A 129 24.66 15.72 -27.10
#